data_AF-A0A832M0F1-F1
#
_entry.id   AF-A0A832M0F1-F1
#
_cell.length_a   1.000
_cell.length_b   1.000
_cell.length_c   1.000
_cell.angle_alpha   90.00
_cell.angle_beta   90.00
_cell.angle_gamma   90.00
#
_symmetry.space_group_name_H-M   'P 1'
#
loop_
_entity.id
_entity.type
_entity.pdbx_description
1 polymer ?
#
loop_
_entity_poly.entity_id
_entity_poly.type
_entity_poly.pdbx_seq_one_letter_code
_entity_poly.pdbx_strand_id
1 'polypeptide(L)'
;MKWLKELGELLRLLAEDSEFCLVHGEAVEKLLRRTKEELRRARDAWQALSNEDKLPEVAAKVPWRKSAYGDSEYVAADLVPSLVQAVKAKQGRLYAGGYVYVLSRNGKWIQRYPRGERR
;
A
#
# COMPACT_ATOMS: atom_id res chain seq x y z
N MET A 1 -1.61 10.19 3.09
CA MET A 1 -0.71 10.87 2.14
C MET A 1 -1.04 12.35 2.13
N LYS A 2 -0.17 13.21 2.69
CA LYS A 2 -0.41 14.65 2.83
C LYS A 2 -0.53 15.37 1.47
N TRP A 3 0.39 15.04 0.56
CA TRP A 3 0.45 15.64 -0.78
C TRP A 3 -0.80 15.41 -1.65
N LEU A 4 -1.49 14.28 -1.51
CA LEU A 4 -2.72 14.02 -2.28
C LEU A 4 -3.86 14.95 -1.86
N LYS A 5 -3.90 15.32 -0.57
CA LYS A 5 -4.88 16.30 -0.06
C LYS A 5 -4.54 17.69 -0.57
N GLU A 6 -3.27 18.08 -0.46
CA GLU A 6 -2.75 19.35 -0.99
C GLU A 6 -3.01 19.48 -2.49
N LEU A 7 -2.83 18.41 -3.27
CA LEU A 7 -3.17 18.39 -4.70
C LEU A 7 -4.68 18.56 -4.94
N GLY A 8 -5.53 17.92 -4.13
CA GLY A 8 -6.98 18.09 -4.24
C GLY A 8 -7.44 19.51 -3.96
N GLU A 9 -6.86 20.16 -2.95
CA GLU A 9 -7.11 21.57 -2.63
C GLU A 9 -6.62 22.49 -3.76
N LEU A 10 -5.42 22.26 -4.30
CA LEU A 10 -4.91 23.01 -5.44
C LEU A 10 -5.83 22.90 -6.66
N LEU A 11 -6.23 21.68 -7.04
CA LEU A 11 -7.13 21.46 -8.18
C LEU A 11 -8.47 22.19 -8.00
N ARG A 12 -8.98 22.25 -6.78
CA ARG A 12 -10.19 23.00 -6.46
C ARG A 12 -9.99 24.51 -6.65
N LEU A 13 -8.92 25.07 -6.09
CA LEU A 13 -8.60 26.50 -6.23
C LEU A 13 -8.42 26.89 -7.70
N LEU A 14 -7.72 26.07 -8.48
CA LEU A 14 -7.52 26.31 -9.91
C LEU A 14 -8.84 26.27 -10.70
N ALA A 15 -9.81 25.44 -10.29
CA ALA A 15 -11.10 25.36 -10.96
C ALA A 15 -12.03 26.54 -10.62
N GLU A 16 -11.80 27.23 -9.50
CA GLU A 16 -12.56 28.41 -9.07
C GLU A 16 -12.02 29.72 -9.71
N ASP A 17 -10.80 29.70 -10.27
CA ASP A 17 -10.15 30.85 -10.93
C ASP A 17 -10.39 30.84 -12.45
N SER A 18 -11.45 31.53 -12.87
CA SER A 18 -11.83 31.62 -14.29
C SER A 18 -10.79 32.30 -15.18
N GLU A 19 -10.05 33.28 -14.68
CA GLU A 19 -9.03 33.98 -15.47
C GLU A 19 -7.81 33.08 -15.70
N PHE A 20 -7.37 32.36 -14.67
CA PHE A 20 -6.33 31.35 -14.79
C PHE A 20 -6.72 30.25 -15.78
N CYS A 21 -7.95 29.72 -15.69
CA CYS A 21 -8.43 28.71 -16.63
C CYS A 21 -8.49 29.21 -18.07
N LEU A 22 -8.82 30.48 -18.31
CA LEU A 22 -8.83 31.07 -19.65
C LEU A 22 -7.42 31.16 -20.26
N VAL A 23 -6.42 31.51 -19.45
CA VAL A 23 -5.03 31.71 -19.94
C VAL A 23 -4.24 30.40 -19.99
N HIS A 24 -4.46 29.49 -19.03
CA HIS A 24 -3.62 28.32 -18.82
C HIS A 24 -4.35 26.97 -18.92
N GLY A 25 -5.66 26.98 -19.17
CA GLY A 25 -6.52 25.78 -19.13
C GLY A 25 -6.03 24.63 -20.00
N GLU A 26 -5.60 24.89 -21.25
CA GLU A 26 -5.12 23.85 -22.16
C GLU A 26 -3.85 23.17 -21.65
N ALA A 27 -2.87 23.95 -21.17
CA ALA A 27 -1.62 23.43 -20.63
C ALA A 27 -1.87 22.59 -19.36
N VAL A 28 -2.76 23.07 -18.49
CA VAL A 28 -3.16 22.38 -17.26
C VAL A 28 -3.91 21.10 -17.59
N GLU A 29 -4.87 21.12 -18.52
CA GLU A 29 -5.61 19.93 -18.94
C GLU A 29 -4.66 18.85 -19.49
N LYS A 30 -3.72 19.24 -20.36
CA LYS A 30 -2.73 18.31 -20.93
C LYS A 30 -1.91 17.64 -19.84
N LEU A 31 -1.45 18.40 -18.84
CA LEU A 31 -0.70 17.88 -17.70
C LEU A 31 -1.56 16.91 -16.87
N LEU A 32 -2.78 17.32 -16.50
CA LEU A 32 -3.67 16.50 -15.68
C LEU A 32 -4.11 15.21 -16.38
N ARG A 33 -4.35 15.27 -17.70
CA ARG A 33 -4.66 14.08 -18.49
C ARG A 33 -3.50 13.08 -18.48
N ARG A 34 -2.27 13.55 -18.70
CA ARG A 34 -1.07 12.69 -18.61
C ARG A 34 -0.91 12.09 -17.22
N THR A 35 -1.00 12.90 -16.17
CA THR A 35 -0.91 12.41 -14.78
C THR A 35 -2.00 11.39 -14.47
N LYS A 36 -3.23 11.61 -14.92
CA LYS A 36 -4.36 10.67 -14.77
C LYS A 36 -4.09 9.34 -15.46
N GLU A 37 -3.57 9.36 -16.68
CA GLU A 37 -3.24 8.13 -17.43
C GLU A 37 -2.11 7.34 -16.76
N GLU A 38 -1.04 8.02 -16.33
CA GLU A 38 0.07 7.37 -15.63
C GLU A 38 -0.36 6.78 -14.28
N LEU A 39 -1.16 7.50 -13.50
CA LEU A 39 -1.72 6.97 -12.24
C LEU A 39 -2.63 5.76 -12.46
N ARG A 40 -3.43 5.77 -13.55
CA ARG A 40 -4.25 4.61 -13.93
C ARG A 40 -3.38 3.42 -14.31
N ARG A 41 -2.38 3.61 -15.18
CA ARG A 41 -1.43 2.55 -15.56
C ARG A 41 -0.75 1.94 -14.34
N ALA A 42 -0.26 2.77 -13.42
CA ALA A 42 0.37 2.31 -12.19
C ALA A 42 -0.60 1.51 -11.30
N ARG A 43 -1.85 1.97 -11.17
CA ARG A 43 -2.88 1.25 -10.43
C ARG A 43 -3.22 -0.08 -11.10
N ASP A 44 -3.40 -0.11 -12.40
CA ASP A 44 -3.81 -1.30 -13.13
C ASP A 44 -2.69 -2.35 -13.13
N ALA A 45 -1.43 -1.93 -13.32
CA ALA A 45 -0.27 -2.78 -13.14
C ALA A 45 -0.21 -3.37 -11.72
N TRP A 46 -0.45 -2.54 -10.69
CA TRP A 46 -0.53 -3.02 -9.31
C TRP A 46 -1.69 -4.00 -9.09
N GLN A 47 -2.85 -3.79 -9.73
CA GLN A 47 -3.98 -4.71 -9.60
C GLN A 47 -3.72 -6.05 -10.30
N ALA A 48 -3.01 -6.02 -11.44
CA ALA A 48 -2.65 -7.20 -12.23
C ALA A 48 -1.66 -8.14 -11.54
N LEU A 49 -0.85 -7.65 -10.59
CA LEU A 49 0.03 -8.51 -9.80
C LEU A 49 -0.80 -9.54 -9.01
N SER A 50 -0.25 -10.75 -8.84
CA SER A 50 -0.84 -11.74 -7.95
C SER A 50 -0.67 -11.31 -6.49
N ASN A 51 -1.45 -11.89 -5.56
CA ASN A 51 -1.23 -11.65 -4.14
C ASN A 51 0.17 -12.09 -3.69
N GLU A 52 0.71 -13.16 -4.30
CA GLU A 52 2.04 -13.70 -4.02
C GLU A 52 3.14 -12.71 -4.43
N ASP A 53 2.95 -11.95 -5.52
CA ASP A 53 3.89 -10.93 -5.97
C ASP A 53 3.77 -9.61 -5.20
N LYS A 54 2.54 -9.21 -4.82
CA LYS A 54 2.33 -8.00 -4.00
C LYS A 54 2.89 -8.15 -2.59
N LEU A 55 2.90 -9.37 -2.07
CA LEU A 55 3.25 -9.67 -0.68
C LEU A 55 4.68 -9.23 -0.30
N PRO A 56 5.74 -9.63 -1.03
CA PRO A 56 7.11 -9.20 -0.76
C PRO A 56 7.28 -7.67 -0.85
N GLU A 57 6.71 -7.05 -1.89
CA GLU A 57 6.74 -5.60 -2.13
C GLU A 57 6.17 -4.83 -0.93
N VAL A 58 4.95 -5.20 -0.50
CA VAL A 58 4.30 -4.59 0.67
C VAL A 58 5.08 -4.88 1.94
N ALA A 59 5.43 -6.14 2.18
CA ALA A 59 6.11 -6.55 3.41
C ALA A 59 7.49 -5.89 3.59
N ALA A 60 8.19 -5.55 2.50
CA ALA A 60 9.47 -4.84 2.54
C ALA A 60 9.34 -3.35 2.89
N LYS A 61 8.23 -2.71 2.53
CA LYS A 61 8.00 -1.27 2.74
C LYS A 61 7.24 -0.94 4.03
N VAL A 62 6.66 -1.96 4.67
CA VAL A 62 5.90 -1.80 5.90
C VAL A 62 6.82 -1.52 7.10
N PRO A 63 6.46 -0.56 7.97
CA PRO A 63 7.23 -0.26 9.18
C PRO A 63 6.93 -1.29 10.28
N TRP A 64 7.58 -2.46 10.20
CA TRP A 64 7.47 -3.51 11.20
C TRP A 64 8.02 -3.05 12.55
N ARG A 65 7.27 -3.30 13.62
CA ARG A 65 7.69 -3.03 15.00
C ARG A 65 8.26 -4.30 15.60
N LYS A 66 9.45 -4.23 16.20
CA LYS A 66 10.00 -5.35 16.96
C LYS A 66 9.14 -5.64 18.17
N SER A 67 8.90 -6.93 18.42
CA SER A 67 8.31 -7.41 19.66
C SER A 67 9.29 -7.19 20.81
N ALA A 68 8.76 -6.97 22.01
CA ALA A 68 9.56 -6.99 23.24
C ALA A 68 9.98 -8.42 23.62
N TYR A 69 9.32 -9.44 23.06
CA TYR A 69 9.54 -10.85 23.36
C TYR A 69 9.95 -11.58 22.07
N GLY A 70 11.25 -11.91 21.98
CA GLY A 70 11.85 -12.69 20.89
C GLY A 70 12.01 -11.95 19.55
N ASP A 71 12.39 -12.68 18.51
CA ASP A 71 12.72 -12.15 17.17
C ASP A 71 11.49 -11.88 16.28
N SER A 72 10.31 -11.75 16.89
CA SER A 72 9.09 -11.48 16.14
C SER A 72 8.91 -9.98 15.88
N GLU A 73 8.30 -9.65 14.76
CA GLU A 73 7.94 -8.28 14.42
C GLU A 73 6.44 -8.21 14.09
N TYR A 74 5.82 -7.05 14.27
CA TYR A 74 4.39 -6.89 14.07
C TYR A 74 4.02 -5.55 13.43
N VAL A 75 2.88 -5.54 12.75
CA VAL A 75 2.25 -4.36 12.15
C VAL A 75 0.74 -4.44 12.33
N ALA A 76 0.08 -3.28 12.37
CA ALA A 76 -1.37 -3.22 12.35
C ALA A 76 -1.92 -3.81 11.03
N ALA A 77 -2.97 -4.64 11.15
CA ALA A 77 -3.52 -5.41 10.05
C ALA A 77 -4.17 -4.55 8.94
N ASP A 78 -4.65 -3.37 9.31
CA ASP A 78 -5.23 -2.36 8.41
C ASP A 78 -4.21 -1.74 7.44
N LEU A 79 -2.93 -1.72 7.82
CA LEU A 79 -1.84 -1.27 6.95
C LEU A 79 -1.47 -2.28 5.86
N VAL A 80 -1.86 -3.55 6.04
CA VAL A 80 -1.48 -4.67 5.16
C VAL A 80 -2.65 -5.60 4.85
N PRO A 81 -3.77 -5.08 4.29
CA PRO A 81 -5.00 -5.87 4.11
C PRO A 81 -4.82 -7.07 3.17
N SER A 82 -3.95 -6.97 2.16
CA SER A 82 -3.62 -8.08 1.26
C SER A 82 -2.94 -9.23 1.99
N LEU A 83 -2.05 -8.93 2.93
CA LEU A 83 -1.37 -9.92 3.77
C LEU A 83 -2.34 -10.61 4.73
N VAL A 84 -3.29 -9.86 5.29
CA VAL A 84 -4.38 -10.42 6.11
C VAL A 84 -5.21 -11.42 5.32
N GLN A 85 -5.61 -11.06 4.10
CA GLN A 85 -6.38 -11.95 3.22
C GLN A 85 -5.60 -13.21 2.87
N ALA A 86 -4.31 -13.08 2.53
CA ALA A 86 -3.45 -14.21 2.21
C ALA A 86 -3.25 -15.17 3.40
N VAL A 87 -3.03 -14.64 4.61
CA VAL A 87 -2.91 -15.44 5.84
C VAL A 87 -4.21 -16.21 6.12
N LYS A 88 -5.37 -15.56 5.99
CA LYS A 88 -6.68 -16.22 6.16
C LYS A 88 -6.91 -17.33 5.14
N ALA A 89 -6.55 -17.09 3.87
CA ALA A 89 -6.66 -18.08 2.81
C ALA A 89 -5.78 -19.33 3.04
N LYS A 90 -4.66 -19.18 3.77
CA LYS A 90 -3.76 -20.29 4.15
C LYS A 90 -4.01 -20.82 5.57
N GLN A 91 -5.26 -20.75 6.05
CA GLN A 91 -5.67 -21.29 7.37
C GLN A 91 -4.91 -20.69 8.56
N GLY A 92 -4.54 -19.41 8.48
CA GLY A 92 -3.97 -18.66 9.59
C GLY A 92 -2.45 -18.60 9.66
N ARG A 93 -1.73 -19.26 8.73
CA ARG A 93 -0.26 -19.13 8.60
C ARG A 93 0.15 -19.03 7.13
N LEU A 94 0.89 -17.98 6.79
CA LEU A 94 1.44 -17.77 5.45
C LEU A 94 2.97 -17.85 5.50
N TYR A 95 3.58 -18.62 4.61
CA TYR A 95 5.03 -18.73 4.46
C TYR A 95 5.44 -17.96 3.21
N ALA A 96 6.20 -16.89 3.34
CA ALA A 96 6.64 -16.07 2.21
C ALA A 96 7.91 -15.27 2.52
N GLY A 97 8.81 -15.12 1.54
CA GLY A 97 9.96 -14.20 1.64
C GLY A 97 10.88 -14.43 2.86
N GLY A 98 11.08 -15.67 3.29
CA GLY A 98 11.91 -16.00 4.46
C GLY A 98 11.23 -15.78 5.82
N TYR A 99 9.96 -15.41 5.84
CA TYR A 99 9.19 -15.23 7.07
C TYR A 99 7.97 -16.14 7.10
N VAL A 100 7.44 -16.31 8.30
CA VAL A 100 6.10 -16.84 8.51
C VAL A 100 5.24 -15.73 9.09
N TYR A 101 4.09 -15.50 8.48
CA TYR A 101 3.13 -14.47 8.86
C TYR A 101 1.92 -15.10 9.52
N VAL A 102 1.49 -14.49 10.62
CA VAL A 102 0.37 -14.95 11.43
C VAL A 102 -0.51 -13.77 11.82
N LEU A 103 -1.82 -13.96 11.71
CA LEU A 103 -2.79 -12.99 12.19
C LEU A 103 -3.03 -13.24 13.69
N SER A 104 -2.90 -12.20 14.49
CA SER A 104 -3.26 -12.23 15.91
C SER A 104 -4.73 -12.64 16.12
N ARG A 105 -5.03 -13.25 17.27
CA ARG A 105 -6.40 -13.77 17.57
C ARG A 105 -7.50 -12.72 17.44
N ASN A 106 -7.23 -11.46 17.79
CA ASN A 106 -8.19 -10.36 17.69
C ASN A 106 -8.22 -9.70 16.29
N GLY A 107 -7.42 -10.18 15.34
CA GLY A 107 -7.34 -9.68 13.98
C GLY A 107 -6.69 -8.30 13.84
N LYS A 108 -6.21 -7.67 14.92
CA LYS A 108 -5.69 -6.30 14.89
C LYS A 108 -4.25 -6.20 14.38
N TRP A 109 -3.48 -7.26 14.55
CA TRP A 109 -2.06 -7.30 14.23
C TRP A 109 -1.71 -8.46 13.32
N ILE A 110 -0.85 -8.20 12.34
CA ILE A 110 -0.08 -9.23 11.66
C ILE A 110 1.29 -9.31 12.32
N GLN A 111 1.70 -10.51 12.69
CA GLN A 111 3.03 -10.81 13.18
C GLN A 111 3.81 -11.54 12.09
N ARG A 112 5.12 -11.29 12.01
CA ARG A 112 6.05 -12.11 11.26
C ARG A 112 7.17 -12.60 12.17
N TYR A 113 7.63 -13.81 11.93
CA TYR A 113 8.84 -14.35 12.53
C TYR A 113 9.74 -14.86 11.41
N PRO A 114 11.07 -14.69 11.53
CA PRO A 114 11.99 -15.29 10.59
C PRO A 114 11.68 -16.78 10.56
N ARG A 115 11.67 -17.33 9.35
CA ARG A 115 11.59 -18.77 9.17
C ARG A 115 12.93 -19.30 9.65
N GLY A 116 13.05 -19.52 10.96
CA GLY A 116 14.20 -20.21 11.51
C GLY A 116 14.43 -21.47 10.69
N GLU A 117 15.68 -21.77 10.35
CA GLU A 117 16.05 -23.11 9.91
C GLU A 117 15.42 -24.07 10.91
N ARG A 118 14.36 -24.78 10.53
CA ARG A 118 13.96 -25.96 11.26
C ARG A 118 15.11 -26.93 11.06
N ARG A 119 16.09 -26.91 11.96
CA ARG A 119 16.77 -28.13 12.37
C ARG A 119 15.93 -28.76 13.46
#